data_AF-A0A653MZS7-F1
#
_entry.id   AF-A0A653MZS7-F1
#
_cell.length_a   1.000
_cell.length_b   1.000
_cell.length_c   1.000
_cell.angle_alpha   90.00
_cell.angle_beta   90.00
_cell.angle_gamma   90.00
#
_symmetry.space_group_name_H-M   'P 1'
#
loop_
_entity.id
_entity.type
_entity.pdbx_description
1 polymer ?
#
loop_
_entity_poly.entity_id
_entity_poly.type
_entity_poly.pdbx_seq_one_letter_code
_entity_poly.pdbx_strand_id
1 'polypeptide(L)'
;MKNFIQYILIVFFLNACSDDTTAEVEEIDSGNIEVTVLLGGEAAIDAVVTTNPETKTLIVGESGAVVFDNIDLGNYVVNVVLNQNPDFIYFQEVILTKNVTEKIIFNIPEIPVVTEQDLDIDFLLNQSYQNLQSIFNADAYLSYWGDTGSDILKANPSFDSNLIDLDAYSFNAQSTIVNQVWAEHYIQIRGTNLGIDYLLGPSNVVTSDVNREELEAHFKFLRSLLYFNLIKIYGNPLLSITAEIDLSGPPNYPQNPNTTYAQIEEDLLYAIENLPVSNSNDRANQWSARFLLAKVYMTMAGFPLNEFSKYGSALEQLRILQGQYELMTDYNSVFNVENEASNSEILFKITFDGGEDSKSAINDYWGPLGISSKDALLLVSGFENSFNSSLSFENPVSFPIEIEDNRFKNSIATFSIFGNSVVNEENPKNWRPLKWYNGELPDANFESTSFDYPVLRYADVLLLLAEAENEVNGPTSLAYAAINQVRERAFGNTENDVPGNLNKDQFFNIIYLERKLELCFEGHRRDDLVRWNKLQDVIDNFNSTNDFSKDYQPHEYVWPIPQSEIDLNPNAIQNPGY
;
A
#
# COMPACT_ATOMS: atom_id res chain seq x y z
N MET A 1 66.77 25.64 -27.46
CA MET A 1 67.30 27.01 -27.58
C MET A 1 67.27 27.65 -26.20
N LYS A 2 68.45 27.73 -25.54
CA LYS A 2 69.12 28.97 -25.05
C LYS A 2 68.30 29.77 -24.01
N ASN A 3 68.63 29.69 -22.72
CA ASN A 3 69.68 30.39 -21.96
C ASN A 3 69.33 31.83 -21.53
N PHE A 4 69.51 32.06 -20.22
CA PHE A 4 70.20 33.21 -19.58
C PHE A 4 69.46 34.54 -19.29
N ILE A 5 69.34 34.83 -17.98
CA ILE A 5 70.09 35.86 -17.20
C ILE A 5 69.63 37.34 -17.10
N GLN A 6 69.80 37.86 -15.86
CA GLN A 6 70.05 39.25 -15.37
C GLN A 6 68.91 40.27 -15.44
N TYR A 7 68.78 41.31 -14.60
CA TYR A 7 69.27 41.83 -13.29
C TYR A 7 68.65 43.26 -13.24
N ILE A 8 68.53 43.93 -12.08
CA ILE A 8 68.71 45.40 -11.85
C ILE A 8 68.38 45.64 -10.37
N LEU A 9 69.38 45.82 -9.49
CA LEU A 9 70.03 47.08 -9.06
C LEU A 9 69.07 48.15 -8.51
N ILE A 10 69.25 48.55 -7.24
CA ILE A 10 69.79 49.87 -6.88
C ILE A 10 70.24 49.87 -5.41
N VAL A 11 71.45 50.36 -5.24
CA VAL A 11 72.22 50.61 -4.02
C VAL A 11 71.91 52.03 -3.52
N PHE A 12 71.90 52.29 -2.21
CA PHE A 12 72.55 53.48 -1.65
C PHE A 12 73.09 53.24 -0.23
N PHE A 13 74.32 53.71 -0.05
CA PHE A 13 75.24 53.63 1.09
C PHE A 13 74.80 54.50 2.30
N LEU A 14 75.26 54.17 3.52
CA LEU A 14 76.39 54.86 4.19
C LEU A 14 76.64 54.41 5.65
N ASN A 15 77.93 54.16 5.92
CA ASN A 15 78.70 54.28 7.18
C ASN A 15 78.31 53.41 8.38
N ALA A 16 79.22 52.96 9.25
CA ALA A 16 80.68 52.78 9.30
C ALA A 16 80.94 52.04 10.65
N CYS A 17 82.07 51.33 10.77
CA CYS A 17 82.83 50.88 11.97
C CYS A 17 82.22 51.11 13.37
N SER A 18 82.35 50.28 14.39
CA SER A 18 83.25 49.19 14.85
C SER A 18 82.72 48.94 16.28
N ASP A 19 82.59 47.77 16.88
CA ASP A 19 83.57 46.78 17.31
C ASP A 19 82.75 45.83 18.20
N ASP A 20 83.10 44.55 18.16
CA ASP A 20 83.08 43.61 19.29
C ASP A 20 81.88 43.62 20.25
N THR A 21 80.88 42.76 19.99
CA THR A 21 79.96 42.27 21.03
C THR A 21 79.67 40.79 20.81
N THR A 22 80.19 39.98 21.74
CA THR A 22 79.55 38.79 22.34
C THR A 22 78.39 38.16 21.57
N ALA A 23 78.55 36.90 21.16
CA ALA A 23 77.45 36.05 20.72
C ALA A 23 76.37 35.97 21.82
N GLU A 24 75.28 36.72 21.67
CA GLU A 24 74.02 36.40 22.31
C GLU A 24 73.45 35.17 21.60
N VAL A 25 73.34 34.08 22.34
CA VAL A 25 72.48 32.96 21.95
C VAL A 25 71.06 33.51 22.06
N GLU A 26 70.34 33.69 20.95
CA GLU A 26 68.89 33.86 21.00
C GLU A 26 68.32 32.65 21.76
N GLU A 27 67.80 32.86 22.97
CA GLU A 27 66.93 31.88 23.61
C GLU A 27 65.72 31.73 22.70
N ILE A 28 65.64 30.61 21.97
CA ILE A 28 64.45 30.24 21.22
C ILE A 28 63.36 29.99 22.26
N ASP A 29 62.46 30.95 22.42
CA ASP A 29 61.24 30.84 23.21
C ASP A 29 60.41 29.70 22.60
N SER A 30 60.53 28.52 23.20
CA SER A 30 59.88 27.29 22.76
C SER A 30 59.15 26.66 23.94
N GLY A 31 58.05 25.96 23.68
CA GLY A 31 57.25 25.27 24.68
C GLY A 31 56.93 23.84 24.26
N ASN A 32 56.16 23.14 25.09
CA ASN A 32 55.69 21.79 24.78
C ASN A 32 54.17 21.70 24.88
N ILE A 33 53.57 20.81 24.10
CA ILE A 33 52.17 20.39 24.27
C ILE A 33 52.14 18.90 24.55
N GLU A 34 51.64 18.53 25.74
CA GLU A 34 51.37 17.14 26.11
C GLU A 34 49.89 16.85 25.89
N VAL A 35 49.60 15.86 25.05
CA VAL A 35 48.25 15.47 24.64
C VAL A 35 47.98 14.09 25.18
N THR A 36 47.07 13.97 26.14
CA THR A 36 46.52 12.68 26.58
C THR A 36 45.25 12.38 25.79
N VAL A 37 45.16 11.19 25.21
CA VAL A 37 43.98 10.73 24.48
C VAL A 37 43.44 9.49 25.17
N LEU A 38 42.22 9.60 25.69
CA LEU A 38 41.48 8.53 26.33
C LEU A 38 40.26 8.16 25.51
N LEU A 39 40.01 6.87 25.37
CA LEU A 39 38.81 6.28 24.78
C LEU A 39 38.13 5.42 25.85
N GLY A 40 36.89 5.76 26.23
CA GLY A 40 36.18 5.03 27.29
C GLY A 40 36.83 5.10 28.68
N GLY A 41 37.79 6.02 28.88
CA GLY A 41 38.59 6.14 30.10
C GLY A 41 39.95 5.44 30.06
N GLU A 42 40.26 4.69 29.00
CA GLU A 42 41.54 3.99 28.80
C GLU A 42 42.40 4.68 27.72
N ALA A 43 43.70 4.39 27.66
CA ALA A 43 44.60 4.95 26.64
C ALA A 43 44.14 4.59 25.22
N ALA A 44 43.92 5.59 24.37
CA ALA A 44 43.54 5.40 22.96
C ALA A 44 44.76 5.07 22.09
N ILE A 45 45.28 3.84 22.22
CA ILE A 45 46.46 3.36 21.46
C ILE A 45 46.20 3.48 19.95
N ASP A 46 47.24 3.84 19.21
CA ASP A 46 47.23 4.06 17.74
C ASP A 46 46.43 5.29 17.27
N ALA A 47 45.89 6.11 18.18
CA ALA A 47 45.31 7.39 17.79
C ALA A 47 46.39 8.33 17.21
N VAL A 48 46.06 9.01 16.11
CA VAL A 48 46.96 9.92 15.40
C VAL A 48 46.71 11.34 15.88
N VAL A 49 47.76 12.03 16.32
CA VAL A 49 47.72 13.40 16.84
C VAL A 49 48.56 14.32 15.96
N THR A 50 47.97 15.42 15.50
CA THR A 50 48.63 16.44 14.66
C THR A 50 48.36 17.84 15.20
N THR A 51 49.11 18.84 14.73
CA THR A 51 48.89 20.26 15.08
C THR A 51 48.68 21.14 13.84
N ASN A 52 48.06 22.30 14.02
CA ASN A 52 48.04 23.39 13.04
C ASN A 52 48.44 24.72 13.74
N PRO A 53 49.56 25.39 13.38
CA PRO A 53 50.49 25.03 12.30
C PRO A 53 51.15 23.67 12.53
N GLU A 54 51.48 23.00 11.43
CA GLU A 54 51.99 21.63 11.45
C GLU A 54 53.39 21.58 12.08
N THR A 55 53.54 20.73 13.10
CA THR A 55 54.82 20.50 13.79
C THR A 55 55.33 19.09 13.48
N LYS A 56 54.63 18.07 13.95
CA LYS A 56 54.87 16.64 13.71
C LYS A 56 53.52 15.89 13.67
N THR A 57 53.54 14.65 13.21
CA THR A 57 52.45 13.68 13.45
C THR A 57 52.93 12.67 14.49
N LEU A 58 52.17 12.51 15.57
CA LEU A 58 52.49 11.57 16.65
C LEU A 58 51.40 10.50 16.77
N ILE A 59 51.79 9.31 17.22
CA ILE A 59 50.88 8.18 17.45
C ILE A 59 50.88 7.87 18.94
N VAL A 60 49.68 7.74 19.52
CA VAL A 60 49.50 7.45 20.94
C VAL A 60 49.94 6.01 21.23
N GLY A 61 50.90 5.84 22.15
CA GLY A 61 51.35 4.54 22.65
C GLY A 61 50.66 4.14 23.96
N GLU A 62 51.21 3.13 24.63
CA GLU A 62 50.65 2.55 25.88
C GLU A 62 50.48 3.56 27.03
N SER A 63 51.22 4.68 27.02
CA SER A 63 51.08 5.75 28.01
C SER A 63 49.79 6.56 27.87
N GLY A 64 49.08 6.44 26.74
CA GLY A 64 47.92 7.27 26.42
C GLY A 64 48.25 8.74 26.13
N ALA A 65 49.54 9.11 26.06
CA ALA A 65 49.96 10.49 25.88
C ALA A 65 51.11 10.65 24.87
N VAL A 66 51.07 11.74 24.12
CA VAL A 66 52.12 12.18 23.20
C VAL A 66 52.56 13.60 23.53
N VAL A 67 53.81 13.95 23.21
CA VAL A 67 54.37 15.28 23.51
C VAL A 67 54.95 15.88 22.25
N PHE A 68 54.47 17.08 21.89
CA PHE A 68 55.11 17.96 20.93
C PHE A 68 56.14 18.79 21.68
N ASP A 69 57.42 18.48 21.48
CA ASP A 69 58.54 19.04 22.23
C ASP A 69 59.25 20.16 21.47
N ASN A 70 59.67 21.21 22.19
CA ASN A 70 60.44 22.35 21.67
C ASN A 70 59.81 22.99 20.42
N ILE A 71 58.50 23.28 20.49
CA ILE A 71 57.77 23.96 19.42
C ILE A 71 57.64 25.46 19.71
N ASP A 72 57.59 26.28 18.66
CA ASP A 72 57.55 27.74 18.77
C ASP A 72 56.34 28.22 19.59
N LEU A 73 56.46 29.32 20.33
CA LEU A 73 55.32 29.96 20.99
C LEU A 73 54.28 30.41 19.95
N GLY A 74 53.00 30.20 20.24
CA GLY A 74 51.92 30.50 19.32
C GLY A 74 50.61 29.77 19.61
N ASN A 75 49.64 29.98 18.73
CA ASN A 75 48.35 29.31 18.78
C ASN A 75 48.42 28.03 17.94
N TYR A 76 48.02 26.92 18.54
CA TYR A 76 47.94 25.61 17.90
C TYR A 76 46.53 25.05 17.98
N VAL A 77 46.08 24.43 16.90
CA VAL A 77 44.94 23.50 16.94
C VAL A 77 45.51 22.10 16.98
N VAL A 78 45.28 21.36 18.06
CA VAL A 78 45.64 19.95 18.16
C VAL A 78 44.48 19.12 17.64
N ASN A 79 44.73 18.24 16.68
CA ASN A 79 43.76 17.31 16.11
C ASN A 79 44.09 15.88 16.54
N VAL A 80 43.06 15.09 16.84
CA VAL A 80 43.14 13.67 17.18
C VAL A 80 42.20 12.88 16.26
N VAL A 81 42.73 11.83 15.64
CA VAL A 81 42.00 10.88 14.80
C VAL A 81 42.14 9.48 15.40
N LEU A 82 41.02 8.81 15.67
CA LEU A 82 41.03 7.45 16.17
C LEU A 82 41.14 6.46 15.00
N ASN A 83 42.03 5.47 15.10
CA ASN A 83 42.22 4.46 14.05
C ASN A 83 40.93 3.70 13.71
N GLN A 84 40.09 3.43 14.72
CA GLN A 84 38.79 2.77 14.54
C GLN A 84 37.72 3.64 13.86
N ASN A 85 37.91 4.97 13.81
CA ASN A 85 36.95 5.94 13.25
C ASN A 85 37.71 7.08 12.53
N PRO A 86 38.36 6.81 11.38
CA PRO A 86 39.25 7.76 10.72
C PRO A 86 38.53 9.00 10.17
N ASP A 87 37.22 8.95 9.98
CA ASP A 87 36.41 10.04 9.43
C ASP A 87 36.08 11.14 10.45
N PHE A 88 36.34 10.90 11.75
CA PHE A 88 36.07 11.85 12.82
C PHE A 88 37.36 12.47 13.36
N ILE A 89 37.42 13.81 13.36
CA ILE A 89 38.56 14.58 13.88
C ILE A 89 38.11 15.32 15.14
N TYR A 90 38.71 14.98 16.28
CA TYR A 90 38.56 15.73 17.52
C TYR A 90 39.61 16.82 17.59
N PHE A 91 39.26 18.04 17.97
CA PHE A 91 40.24 19.13 18.03
C PHE A 91 40.10 20.00 19.27
N GLN A 92 41.21 20.61 19.67
CA GLN A 92 41.27 21.59 20.76
C GLN A 92 42.32 22.65 20.47
N GLU A 93 41.99 23.92 20.75
CA GLU A 93 42.93 25.03 20.65
C GLU A 93 43.81 25.12 21.91
N VAL A 94 45.10 25.36 21.70
CA VAL A 94 46.13 25.53 22.74
C VAL A 94 46.98 26.74 22.41
N ILE A 95 47.27 27.57 23.42
CA ILE A 95 48.11 28.76 23.25
C ILE A 95 49.38 28.58 24.09
N LEU A 96 50.54 28.55 23.43
CA LEU A 96 51.85 28.57 24.07
C LEU A 96 52.34 30.02 24.19
N THR A 97 52.39 30.55 25.42
CA THR A 97 52.78 31.95 25.70
C THR A 97 54.12 32.10 26.42
N LYS A 98 54.73 30.99 26.83
CA LYS A 98 56.00 30.91 27.56
C LYS A 98 56.58 29.49 27.43
N ASN A 99 57.85 29.32 27.80
CA ASN A 99 58.50 28.01 27.86
C ASN A 99 57.95 27.13 29.01
N VAL A 100 56.78 26.55 28.78
CA VAL A 100 56.12 25.57 29.65
C VAL A 100 55.56 24.41 28.82
N THR A 101 55.16 23.34 29.52
CA THR A 101 54.35 22.27 28.94
C THR A 101 52.88 22.53 29.20
N GLU A 102 52.11 22.83 28.17
CA GLU A 102 50.65 22.86 28.24
C GLU A 102 50.10 21.44 28.08
N LYS A 103 49.14 21.06 28.94
CA LYS A 103 48.55 19.73 28.95
C LYS A 103 47.10 19.78 28.51
N ILE A 104 46.75 18.96 27.53
CA ILE A 104 45.35 18.78 27.10
C ILE A 104 44.96 17.30 27.16
N ILE A 105 43.69 17.05 27.45
CA ILE A 105 43.13 15.71 27.59
C ILE A 105 41.90 15.61 26.70
N PHE A 106 41.96 14.72 25.71
CA PHE A 106 40.81 14.27 24.94
C PHE A 106 40.20 13.07 25.67
N ASN A 107 39.01 13.24 26.26
CA ASN A 107 38.25 12.14 26.83
C ASN A 107 37.11 11.78 25.89
N ILE A 108 37.36 10.81 25.00
CA ILE A 108 36.44 10.39 23.96
C ILE A 108 35.60 9.22 24.52
N PRO A 109 34.25 9.31 24.54
CA PRO A 109 33.43 8.19 24.96
C PRO A 109 33.57 7.01 23.98
N GLU A 110 33.54 5.78 24.48
CA GLU A 110 33.32 4.62 23.61
C GLU A 110 31.96 4.76 22.93
N ILE A 111 31.95 4.67 21.60
CA ILE A 111 30.69 4.54 20.87
C ILE A 111 30.20 3.11 21.14
N PRO A 112 28.99 2.92 21.69
CA PRO A 112 28.46 1.58 21.89
C PRO A 112 28.43 0.86 20.55
N VAL A 113 28.94 -0.37 20.51
CA VAL A 113 28.77 -1.26 19.36
C VAL A 113 27.27 -1.45 19.20
N VAL A 114 26.69 -0.86 18.16
CA VAL A 114 25.33 -1.18 17.75
C VAL A 114 25.42 -2.56 17.13
N THR A 115 25.11 -3.60 17.91
CA THR A 115 24.78 -4.91 17.33
C THR A 115 23.52 -4.70 16.50
N GLU A 116 23.63 -4.87 15.18
CA GLU A 116 22.45 -5.00 14.32
C GLU A 116 21.57 -6.10 14.91
N GLN A 117 20.34 -5.72 15.27
CA GLN A 117 19.33 -6.71 15.63
C GLN A 117 18.84 -7.32 14.31
N ASP A 118 18.88 -8.65 14.21
CA ASP A 118 18.30 -9.34 13.07
C ASP A 118 16.81 -8.99 12.93
N LEU A 119 16.37 -8.79 11.68
CA LEU A 119 14.97 -8.52 11.37
C LEU A 119 14.09 -9.69 11.84
N ASP A 120 13.10 -9.39 12.69
CA ASP A 120 12.06 -10.35 13.03
C ASP A 120 11.08 -10.47 11.85
N ILE A 121 11.27 -11.52 11.05
CA ILE A 121 10.54 -11.72 9.81
C ILE A 121 9.06 -12.07 10.05
N ASP A 122 8.75 -12.76 11.16
CA ASP A 122 7.37 -13.08 11.54
C ASP A 122 6.63 -11.82 11.97
N PHE A 123 7.31 -10.96 12.74
CA PHE A 123 6.78 -9.65 13.08
C PHE A 123 6.55 -8.79 11.83
N LEU A 124 7.52 -8.72 10.91
CA LEU A 124 7.35 -7.99 9.64
C LEU A 124 6.17 -8.54 8.83
N LEU A 125 6.00 -9.86 8.77
CA LEU A 125 4.88 -10.47 8.05
C LEU A 125 3.55 -10.09 8.69
N ASN A 126 3.45 -10.18 10.03
CA ASN A 126 2.26 -9.76 10.77
C ASN A 126 1.90 -8.30 10.49
N GLN A 127 2.89 -7.41 10.53
CA GLN A 127 2.70 -5.99 10.21
C GLN A 127 2.27 -5.79 8.75
N SER A 128 2.81 -6.57 7.81
CA SER A 128 2.44 -6.47 6.40
C SER A 128 0.98 -6.83 6.14
N TYR A 129 0.41 -7.79 6.88
CA TYR A 129 -1.03 -8.08 6.85
C TYR A 129 -1.86 -6.98 7.50
N GLN A 130 -1.44 -6.48 8.68
CA GLN A 130 -2.16 -5.42 9.39
C GLN A 130 -2.21 -4.11 8.59
N ASN A 131 -1.10 -3.74 7.95
CA ASN A 131 -1.00 -2.50 7.17
C ASN A 131 -1.81 -2.51 5.88
N LEU A 132 -2.44 -3.63 5.50
CA LEU A 132 -3.45 -3.62 4.43
C LEU A 132 -4.57 -2.63 4.76
N GLN A 133 -4.92 -2.45 6.04
CA GLN A 133 -5.90 -1.45 6.47
C GLN A 133 -5.54 -0.04 5.98
N SER A 134 -4.25 0.34 6.01
CA SER A 134 -3.78 1.66 5.60
C SER A 134 -4.07 1.97 4.13
N ILE A 135 -3.94 0.98 3.25
CA ILE A 135 -4.26 1.13 1.81
C ILE A 135 -5.75 1.37 1.61
N PHE A 136 -6.56 0.58 2.30
CA PHE A 136 -8.00 0.65 2.19
C PHE A 136 -8.54 1.94 2.85
N ASN A 137 -7.88 2.45 3.87
CA ASN A 137 -8.21 3.73 4.49
C ASN A 137 -7.54 4.95 3.81
N ALA A 138 -6.68 4.75 2.82
CA ALA A 138 -5.97 5.82 2.12
C ALA A 138 -6.99 6.78 1.49
N ASP A 139 -7.13 7.99 2.02
CA ASP A 139 -8.17 8.96 1.65
C ASP A 139 -9.61 8.40 1.69
N ALA A 140 -9.89 7.46 2.61
CA ALA A 140 -11.13 6.70 2.67
C ALA A 140 -11.48 5.94 1.38
N TYR A 141 -10.48 5.52 0.62
CA TYR A 141 -10.60 4.80 -0.65
C TYR A 141 -11.56 3.60 -0.60
N LEU A 142 -11.50 2.77 0.46
CA LEU A 142 -12.40 1.64 0.69
C LEU A 142 -13.88 2.03 0.68
N SER A 143 -14.19 3.27 1.06
CA SER A 143 -15.56 3.77 1.12
C SER A 143 -16.15 4.06 -0.25
N TYR A 144 -15.32 4.12 -1.31
CA TYR A 144 -15.75 4.54 -2.64
C TYR A 144 -15.35 3.54 -3.73
N TRP A 145 -14.27 2.80 -3.52
CA TRP A 145 -13.68 1.96 -4.54
C TRP A 145 -14.67 0.93 -5.09
N GLY A 146 -14.70 0.81 -6.42
CA GLY A 146 -15.37 -0.28 -7.12
C GLY A 146 -16.89 -0.16 -7.23
N ASP A 147 -17.56 0.75 -6.50
CA ASP A 147 -19.01 0.91 -6.56
C ASP A 147 -19.49 2.33 -6.89
N THR A 148 -18.74 3.37 -6.55
CA THR A 148 -19.04 4.74 -7.05
C THR A 148 -18.50 4.94 -8.46
N GLY A 149 -19.03 5.93 -9.17
CA GLY A 149 -18.78 6.07 -10.61
C GLY A 149 -19.44 4.96 -11.45
N SER A 150 -20.35 4.17 -10.86
CA SER A 150 -21.07 3.06 -11.52
C SER A 150 -22.60 3.27 -11.54
N ASP A 151 -23.39 2.20 -11.71
CA ASP A 151 -24.86 2.18 -11.73
C ASP A 151 -25.54 1.68 -10.45
N ILE A 152 -24.81 1.56 -9.34
CA ILE A 152 -25.40 1.11 -8.07
C ILE A 152 -25.39 2.19 -6.98
N LEU A 153 -24.35 3.02 -6.95
CA LEU A 153 -24.21 4.13 -6.00
C LEU A 153 -23.81 5.43 -6.67
N LYS A 154 -24.17 6.51 -6.00
CA LYS A 154 -23.70 7.86 -6.29
C LYS A 154 -23.35 8.59 -4.99
N ALA A 155 -22.51 9.61 -5.10
CA ALA A 155 -22.22 10.49 -3.99
C ALA A 155 -23.49 11.24 -3.55
N ASN A 156 -23.67 11.46 -2.25
CA ASN A 156 -24.66 12.42 -1.75
C ASN A 156 -24.16 13.84 -2.04
N PRO A 157 -24.86 14.66 -2.84
CA PRO A 157 -24.43 16.03 -3.13
C PRO A 157 -24.36 16.93 -1.90
N SER A 158 -24.95 16.51 -0.78
CA SER A 158 -24.90 17.22 0.50
C SER A 158 -23.63 16.92 1.31
N PHE A 159 -22.81 15.97 0.84
CA PHE A 159 -21.57 15.53 1.50
C PHE A 159 -20.35 16.14 0.81
N ASP A 160 -19.62 17.03 1.48
CA ASP A 160 -18.47 17.75 0.91
C ASP A 160 -17.18 16.91 0.99
N SER A 161 -16.78 16.23 -0.11
CA SER A 161 -15.55 15.40 -0.16
C SER A 161 -15.07 15.00 -1.57
N ASN A 162 -13.86 14.42 -1.67
CA ASN A 162 -13.27 13.80 -2.88
C ASN A 162 -14.17 12.73 -3.54
N LEU A 163 -15.12 12.17 -2.79
CA LEU A 163 -16.10 11.22 -3.32
C LEU A 163 -16.95 11.82 -4.44
N ILE A 164 -17.35 13.09 -4.33
CA ILE A 164 -18.14 13.76 -5.37
C ILE A 164 -17.32 13.81 -6.66
N ASP A 165 -16.06 14.18 -6.57
CA ASP A 165 -15.19 14.28 -7.74
C ASP A 165 -14.92 12.93 -8.39
N LEU A 166 -14.73 11.89 -7.58
CA LEU A 166 -14.62 10.52 -8.08
C LEU A 166 -15.89 10.05 -8.79
N ASP A 167 -17.07 10.25 -8.19
CA ASP A 167 -18.33 9.81 -8.78
C ASP A 167 -18.69 10.60 -10.05
N ALA A 168 -18.30 11.88 -10.10
CA ALA A 168 -18.49 12.77 -11.24
C ALA A 168 -17.48 12.57 -12.38
N TYR A 169 -16.39 11.84 -12.13
CA TYR A 169 -15.22 11.75 -13.02
C TYR A 169 -14.52 13.11 -13.25
N SER A 170 -14.40 13.94 -12.21
CA SER A 170 -13.74 15.27 -12.27
C SER A 170 -12.35 15.32 -11.63
N PHE A 171 -11.76 14.17 -11.28
CA PHE A 171 -10.41 14.06 -10.71
C PHE A 171 -9.32 13.99 -11.80
N ASN A 172 -8.07 14.30 -11.44
CA ASN A 172 -6.93 14.30 -12.36
C ASN A 172 -5.63 13.86 -11.66
N ALA A 173 -4.50 13.87 -12.38
CA ALA A 173 -3.19 13.42 -11.89
C ALA A 173 -2.68 14.17 -10.64
N GLN A 174 -3.22 15.36 -10.34
CA GLN A 174 -2.87 16.18 -9.18
C GLN A 174 -3.83 16.01 -8.01
N SER A 175 -4.92 15.25 -8.19
CA SER A 175 -5.89 15.00 -7.11
C SER A 175 -5.24 14.24 -5.96
N THR A 176 -5.50 14.68 -4.73
CA THR A 176 -4.92 14.08 -3.52
C THR A 176 -5.18 12.58 -3.42
N ILE A 177 -6.40 12.14 -3.72
CA ILE A 177 -6.79 10.72 -3.68
C ILE A 177 -5.93 9.85 -4.62
N VAL A 178 -5.63 10.37 -5.82
CA VAL A 178 -4.82 9.67 -6.83
C VAL A 178 -3.41 9.48 -6.29
N ASN A 179 -2.83 10.49 -5.64
CA ASN A 179 -1.49 10.40 -5.06
C ASN A 179 -1.45 9.51 -3.80
N GLN A 180 -2.38 9.68 -2.87
CA GLN A 180 -2.38 8.94 -1.61
C GLN A 180 -2.59 7.44 -1.81
N VAL A 181 -3.57 7.05 -2.63
CA VAL A 181 -3.82 5.64 -2.93
C VAL A 181 -2.59 5.01 -3.58
N TRP A 182 -1.94 5.69 -4.53
CA TRP A 182 -0.70 5.21 -5.14
C TRP A 182 0.41 5.02 -4.11
N ALA A 183 0.71 6.07 -3.33
CA ALA A 183 1.79 6.07 -2.36
C ALA A 183 1.63 4.95 -1.31
N GLU A 184 0.43 4.78 -0.76
CA GLU A 184 0.15 3.74 0.25
C GLU A 184 0.37 2.32 -0.31
N HIS A 185 -0.04 2.05 -1.55
CA HIS A 185 0.24 0.76 -2.18
C HIS A 185 1.76 0.51 -2.31
N TYR A 186 2.53 1.51 -2.73
CA TYR A 186 3.99 1.37 -2.87
C TYR A 186 4.73 1.25 -1.54
N ILE A 187 4.25 1.90 -0.48
CA ILE A 187 4.76 1.73 0.88
C ILE A 187 4.63 0.27 1.31
N GLN A 188 3.45 -0.33 1.11
CA GLN A 188 3.25 -1.75 1.48
C GLN A 188 4.01 -2.71 0.57
N ILE A 189 4.09 -2.42 -0.74
CA ILE A 189 4.93 -3.20 -1.68
C ILE A 189 6.38 -3.22 -1.20
N ARG A 190 6.92 -2.06 -0.77
CA ARG A 190 8.28 -2.00 -0.24
C ARG A 190 8.45 -2.86 1.02
N GLY A 191 7.45 -2.88 1.91
CA GLY A 191 7.43 -3.78 3.07
C GLY A 191 7.48 -5.26 2.67
N THR A 192 6.69 -5.66 1.68
CA THR A 192 6.72 -7.04 1.17
C THR A 192 8.05 -7.39 0.51
N ASN A 193 8.63 -6.48 -0.27
CA ASN A 193 9.93 -6.68 -0.91
C ASN A 193 11.04 -6.81 0.14
N LEU A 194 10.99 -6.04 1.23
CA LEU A 194 11.97 -6.14 2.31
C LEU A 194 11.97 -7.54 2.93
N GLY A 195 10.78 -8.11 3.16
CA GLY A 195 10.65 -9.48 3.66
C GLY A 195 11.19 -10.52 2.68
N ILE A 196 10.89 -10.38 1.39
CA ILE A 196 11.37 -11.27 0.33
C ILE A 196 12.89 -11.19 0.20
N ASP A 197 13.45 -9.99 0.10
CA ASP A 197 14.90 -9.77 -0.01
C ASP A 197 15.64 -10.35 1.22
N TYR A 198 15.07 -10.16 2.42
CA TYR A 198 15.62 -10.75 3.64
C TYR A 198 15.63 -12.28 3.61
N LEU A 199 14.56 -12.91 3.13
CA LEU A 199 14.43 -14.38 3.05
C LEU A 199 15.36 -14.99 1.98
N LEU A 200 15.61 -14.27 0.89
CA LEU A 200 16.47 -14.70 -0.23
C LEU A 200 17.97 -14.36 -0.02
N GLY A 201 18.30 -13.51 0.95
CA GLY A 201 19.65 -13.05 1.23
C GLY A 201 20.61 -14.16 1.71
N PRO A 202 21.89 -14.15 1.29
CA PRO A 202 22.86 -15.23 1.55
C PRO A 202 23.34 -15.35 3.00
N SER A 203 23.10 -14.34 3.85
CA SER A 203 23.69 -14.23 5.20
C SER A 203 22.75 -14.65 6.33
N ASN A 204 21.47 -14.94 6.04
CA ASN A 204 20.45 -14.96 7.09
C ASN A 204 20.13 -16.39 7.54
N VAL A 205 20.55 -16.71 8.77
CA VAL A 205 20.16 -17.92 9.49
C VAL A 205 18.71 -17.74 9.94
N VAL A 206 17.78 -17.98 9.01
CA VAL A 206 16.41 -18.32 9.40
C VAL A 206 16.54 -19.54 10.32
N THR A 207 16.07 -19.43 11.56
CA THR A 207 16.15 -20.50 12.54
C THR A 207 15.49 -21.76 11.97
N SER A 208 15.98 -22.96 12.34
CA SER A 208 15.57 -24.24 11.74
C SER A 208 14.07 -24.57 11.84
N ASP A 209 13.31 -23.79 12.61
CA ASP A 209 11.90 -24.01 12.92
C ASP A 209 10.97 -23.16 12.03
N VAL A 210 11.51 -22.29 11.18
CA VAL A 210 10.74 -21.38 10.31
C VAL A 210 10.67 -21.93 8.88
N ASN A 211 9.46 -22.10 8.37
CA ASN A 211 9.20 -22.50 6.99
C ASN A 211 9.43 -21.30 6.05
N ARG A 212 10.66 -21.16 5.53
CA ARG A 212 11.08 -20.03 4.68
C ARG A 212 10.18 -19.89 3.46
N GLU A 213 9.87 -21.00 2.79
CA GLU A 213 9.05 -21.04 1.58
C GLU A 213 7.63 -20.51 1.85
N GLU A 214 7.03 -20.88 2.98
CA GLU A 214 5.70 -20.41 3.39
C GLU A 214 5.70 -18.91 3.73
N LEU A 215 6.71 -18.40 4.41
CA LEU A 215 6.84 -16.96 4.68
C LEU A 215 6.98 -16.16 3.38
N GLU A 216 7.85 -16.61 2.47
CA GLU A 216 8.02 -15.97 1.16
C GLU A 216 6.71 -16.00 0.37
N ALA A 217 5.98 -17.11 0.43
CA ALA A 217 4.68 -17.28 -0.22
C ALA A 217 3.63 -16.28 0.30
N HIS A 218 3.60 -16.01 1.61
CA HIS A 218 2.72 -14.97 2.14
C HIS A 218 3.11 -13.57 1.64
N PHE A 219 4.40 -13.21 1.63
CA PHE A 219 4.82 -11.90 1.11
C PHE A 219 4.52 -11.75 -0.39
N LYS A 220 4.72 -12.79 -1.19
CA LYS A 220 4.39 -12.82 -2.62
C LYS A 220 2.87 -12.73 -2.87
N PHE A 221 2.05 -13.39 -2.06
CA PHE A 221 0.59 -13.21 -2.11
C PHE A 221 0.20 -11.74 -1.85
N LEU A 222 0.76 -11.12 -0.80
CA LEU A 222 0.49 -9.71 -0.48
C LEU A 222 0.94 -8.79 -1.62
N ARG A 223 2.17 -8.97 -2.14
CA ARG A 223 2.68 -8.19 -3.28
C ARG A 223 1.79 -8.33 -4.51
N SER A 224 1.30 -9.54 -4.78
CA SER A 224 0.36 -9.82 -5.88
C SER A 224 -0.97 -9.08 -5.71
N LEU A 225 -1.54 -9.10 -4.51
CA LEU A 225 -2.77 -8.35 -4.20
C LEU A 225 -2.58 -6.85 -4.44
N LEU A 226 -1.46 -6.30 -3.98
CA LEU A 226 -1.13 -4.88 -4.12
C LEU A 226 -0.96 -4.47 -5.57
N TYR A 227 -0.19 -5.23 -6.36
CA TYR A 227 -0.03 -4.94 -7.78
C TYR A 227 -1.31 -5.18 -8.59
N PHE A 228 -2.12 -6.15 -8.21
CA PHE A 228 -3.41 -6.37 -8.87
C PHE A 228 -4.36 -5.19 -8.64
N ASN A 229 -4.39 -4.64 -7.42
CA ASN A 229 -5.11 -3.40 -7.15
C ASN A 229 -4.56 -2.25 -8.00
N LEU A 230 -3.25 -2.01 -7.99
CA LEU A 230 -2.61 -0.95 -8.77
C LEU A 230 -2.89 -1.06 -10.27
N ILE A 231 -2.88 -2.27 -10.85
CA ILE A 231 -3.24 -2.48 -12.25
C ILE A 231 -4.70 -2.13 -12.52
N LYS A 232 -5.63 -2.53 -11.65
CA LYS A 232 -7.06 -2.23 -11.85
C LYS A 232 -7.36 -0.73 -11.70
N ILE A 233 -6.65 -0.06 -10.79
CA ILE A 233 -6.80 1.37 -10.53
C ILE A 233 -6.10 2.18 -11.60
N TYR A 234 -4.80 1.96 -11.80
CA TYR A 234 -3.93 2.83 -12.58
C TYR A 234 -3.53 2.25 -13.93
N GLY A 235 -3.89 1.01 -14.27
CA GLY A 235 -3.57 0.36 -15.55
C GLY A 235 -2.10 -0.03 -15.71
N ASN A 236 -1.17 0.91 -15.54
CA ASN A 236 0.24 0.78 -15.85
C ASN A 236 1.16 1.23 -14.68
N PRO A 237 1.18 0.48 -13.56
CA PRO A 237 2.04 0.80 -12.42
C PRO A 237 3.54 0.55 -12.71
N LEU A 238 4.41 1.20 -11.92
CA LEU A 238 5.85 0.94 -11.85
C LEU A 238 6.13 -0.37 -11.11
N LEU A 239 6.88 -1.30 -11.71
CA LEU A 239 7.17 -2.60 -11.11
C LEU A 239 8.47 -2.56 -10.29
N SER A 240 8.34 -2.56 -8.97
CA SER A 240 9.43 -2.73 -8.00
C SER A 240 9.34 -4.09 -7.29
N ILE A 241 10.37 -4.90 -7.43
CA ILE A 241 10.43 -6.29 -6.90
C ILE A 241 11.48 -6.47 -5.79
N THR A 242 12.16 -5.40 -5.39
CA THR A 242 13.14 -5.34 -4.30
C THR A 242 12.92 -4.08 -3.46
N ALA A 243 13.34 -4.12 -2.19
CA ALA A 243 13.37 -2.97 -1.29
C ALA A 243 14.71 -2.22 -1.35
N GLU A 244 15.71 -2.77 -2.03
CA GLU A 244 16.96 -2.07 -2.34
C GLU A 244 16.70 -0.87 -3.24
N ILE A 245 17.33 0.26 -2.91
CA ILE A 245 17.19 1.51 -3.63
C ILE A 245 18.56 1.89 -4.19
N ASP A 246 18.65 2.06 -5.50
CA ASP A 246 19.81 2.66 -6.13
C ASP A 246 19.75 4.19 -5.97
N LEU A 247 20.64 4.73 -5.13
CA LEU A 247 20.76 6.17 -4.89
C LEU A 247 21.67 6.88 -5.90
N SER A 248 22.24 6.16 -6.88
CA SER A 248 23.18 6.72 -7.85
C SER A 248 22.51 7.48 -9.01
N GLY A 249 21.19 7.38 -9.14
CA GLY A 249 20.40 8.03 -10.19
C GLY A 249 18.90 8.08 -9.88
N PRO A 250 18.08 8.63 -10.79
CA PRO A 250 16.63 8.59 -10.63
C PRO A 250 16.12 7.13 -10.67
N PRO A 251 15.03 6.81 -9.94
CA PRO A 251 14.45 5.48 -9.97
C PRO A 251 14.10 5.06 -11.40
N ASN A 252 14.45 3.83 -11.78
CA ASN A 252 14.18 3.28 -13.11
C ASN A 252 13.50 1.92 -13.02
N TYR A 253 12.20 1.94 -12.72
CA TYR A 253 11.38 0.75 -12.63
C TYR A 253 10.70 0.45 -13.97
N PRO A 254 10.59 -0.83 -14.39
CA PRO A 254 9.77 -1.21 -15.53
C PRO A 254 8.32 -0.70 -15.37
N GLN A 255 7.75 -0.13 -16.43
CA GLN A 255 6.36 0.32 -16.44
C GLN A 255 5.64 -0.29 -17.65
N ASN A 256 5.14 -1.50 -17.47
CA ASN A 256 4.42 -2.22 -18.50
C ASN A 256 3.37 -3.15 -17.87
N PRO A 257 2.10 -3.09 -18.29
CA PRO A 257 1.06 -3.90 -17.67
C PRO A 257 1.34 -5.40 -17.79
N ASN A 258 1.88 -5.85 -18.93
CA ASN A 258 2.17 -7.27 -19.18
C ASN A 258 3.27 -7.78 -18.25
N THR A 259 4.32 -6.99 -17.98
CA THR A 259 5.37 -7.41 -17.03
C THR A 259 4.83 -7.47 -15.61
N THR A 260 3.94 -6.55 -15.24
CA THR A 260 3.32 -6.55 -13.93
C THR A 260 2.36 -7.73 -13.77
N TYR A 261 1.51 -8.03 -14.77
CA TYR A 261 0.68 -9.25 -14.76
C TYR A 261 1.51 -10.53 -14.68
N ALA A 262 2.63 -10.60 -15.40
CA ALA A 262 3.53 -11.75 -15.33
C ALA A 262 4.13 -11.93 -13.92
N GLN A 263 4.52 -10.84 -13.25
CA GLN A 263 5.02 -10.91 -11.87
C GLN A 263 3.92 -11.35 -10.89
N ILE A 264 2.69 -10.84 -11.04
CA ILE A 264 1.54 -11.26 -10.23
C ILE A 264 1.27 -12.76 -10.43
N GLU A 265 1.29 -13.24 -11.68
CA GLU A 265 1.09 -14.66 -12.00
C GLU A 265 2.19 -15.54 -11.37
N GLU A 266 3.46 -15.13 -11.48
CA GLU A 266 4.59 -15.84 -10.86
C GLU A 266 4.46 -15.91 -9.33
N ASP A 267 4.22 -14.77 -8.69
CA ASP A 267 4.10 -14.66 -7.24
C ASP A 267 2.93 -15.50 -6.70
N LEU A 268 1.77 -15.48 -7.38
CA LEU A 268 0.61 -16.28 -6.99
C LEU A 268 0.79 -17.77 -7.23
N LEU A 269 1.44 -18.18 -8.31
CA LEU A 269 1.77 -19.60 -8.54
C LEU A 269 2.71 -20.13 -7.46
N TYR A 270 3.73 -19.35 -7.08
CA TYR A 270 4.58 -19.69 -5.95
C TYR A 270 3.79 -19.78 -4.64
N ALA A 271 2.87 -18.82 -4.40
CA ALA A 271 2.02 -18.82 -3.22
C ALA A 271 1.11 -20.06 -3.17
N ILE A 272 0.53 -20.47 -4.30
CA ILE A 272 -0.31 -21.68 -4.38
C ILE A 272 0.49 -22.94 -3.99
N GLU A 273 1.75 -23.04 -4.39
CA GLU A 273 2.58 -24.21 -4.08
C GLU A 273 3.00 -24.28 -2.60
N ASN A 274 3.22 -23.13 -1.96
CA ASN A 274 3.92 -23.05 -0.68
C ASN A 274 3.08 -22.53 0.50
N LEU A 275 1.88 -21.98 0.25
CA LEU A 275 0.94 -21.62 1.33
C LEU A 275 0.23 -22.86 1.90
N PRO A 276 -0.22 -22.81 3.16
CA PRO A 276 -0.93 -23.91 3.78
C PRO A 276 -2.27 -24.20 3.08
N VAL A 277 -2.62 -25.48 3.00
CA VAL A 277 -3.97 -25.93 2.64
C VAL A 277 -4.85 -25.82 3.89
N SER A 278 -5.57 -24.72 4.00
CA SER A 278 -6.38 -24.37 5.17
C SER A 278 -7.58 -23.54 4.75
N ASN A 279 -8.69 -23.67 5.48
CA ASN A 279 -9.85 -22.80 5.33
C ASN A 279 -9.85 -21.63 6.35
N SER A 280 -8.78 -21.48 7.16
CA SER A 280 -8.60 -20.26 7.97
C SER A 280 -8.48 -19.05 7.05
N ASN A 281 -9.12 -17.96 7.45
CA ASN A 281 -9.15 -16.69 6.74
C ASN A 281 -8.32 -15.61 7.45
N ASP A 282 -7.54 -15.96 8.47
CA ASP A 282 -6.70 -15.03 9.24
C ASP A 282 -5.48 -14.54 8.44
N ARG A 283 -5.01 -15.36 7.49
CA ARG A 283 -3.94 -15.06 6.53
C ARG A 283 -4.27 -15.70 5.20
N ALA A 284 -3.46 -15.37 4.18
CA ALA A 284 -3.55 -16.06 2.91
C ALA A 284 -3.27 -17.56 3.05
N ASN A 285 -3.99 -18.37 2.29
CA ASN A 285 -3.82 -19.81 2.21
C ASN A 285 -3.81 -20.22 0.72
N GLN A 286 -3.60 -21.50 0.43
CA GLN A 286 -3.57 -21.97 -0.96
C GLN A 286 -4.85 -21.60 -1.72
N TRP A 287 -6.02 -21.65 -1.08
CA TRP A 287 -7.30 -21.36 -1.72
C TRP A 287 -7.48 -19.87 -2.04
N SER A 288 -7.10 -18.98 -1.12
CA SER A 288 -7.17 -17.54 -1.38
C SER A 288 -6.19 -17.13 -2.49
N ALA A 289 -5.00 -17.73 -2.56
CA ALA A 289 -4.05 -17.52 -3.65
C ALA A 289 -4.60 -17.99 -5.01
N ARG A 290 -5.21 -19.18 -5.07
CA ARG A 290 -5.89 -19.68 -6.28
C ARG A 290 -7.01 -18.74 -6.71
N PHE A 291 -7.79 -18.24 -5.76
CA PHE A 291 -8.93 -17.40 -6.11
C PHE A 291 -8.48 -16.01 -6.60
N LEU A 292 -7.47 -15.42 -5.95
CA LEU A 292 -6.87 -14.18 -6.43
C LEU A 292 -6.30 -14.36 -7.85
N LEU A 293 -5.63 -15.49 -8.12
CA LEU A 293 -5.13 -15.81 -9.47
C LEU A 293 -6.28 -15.98 -10.49
N ALA A 294 -7.38 -16.62 -10.10
CA ALA A 294 -8.56 -16.70 -10.95
C ALA A 294 -9.10 -15.30 -11.30
N LYS A 295 -9.18 -14.37 -10.34
CA LYS A 295 -9.59 -12.98 -10.58
C LYS A 295 -8.63 -12.26 -11.52
N VAL A 296 -7.32 -12.46 -11.36
CA VAL A 296 -6.29 -11.93 -12.28
C VAL A 296 -6.55 -12.42 -13.70
N TYR A 297 -6.75 -13.72 -13.89
CA TYR A 297 -7.04 -14.29 -15.20
C TYR A 297 -8.37 -13.82 -15.79
N MET A 298 -9.42 -13.66 -14.98
CA MET A 298 -10.70 -13.09 -15.45
C MET A 298 -10.54 -11.65 -15.93
N THR A 299 -9.70 -10.85 -15.27
CA THR A 299 -9.38 -9.49 -15.70
C THR A 299 -8.56 -9.48 -16.99
N MET A 300 -7.52 -10.33 -17.10
CA MET A 300 -6.71 -10.44 -18.33
C MET A 300 -7.53 -10.91 -19.53
N ALA A 301 -8.51 -11.78 -19.30
CA ALA A 301 -9.38 -12.30 -20.35
C ALA A 301 -10.29 -11.22 -20.96
N GLY A 302 -10.67 -10.22 -20.16
CA GLY A 302 -11.51 -9.10 -20.55
C GLY A 302 -10.72 -7.85 -20.98
N PHE A 303 -11.44 -6.75 -21.18
CA PHE A 303 -10.83 -5.46 -21.51
C PHE A 303 -9.93 -4.95 -20.35
N PRO A 304 -8.77 -4.33 -20.61
CA PRO A 304 -8.27 -3.93 -21.93
C PRO A 304 -7.43 -4.99 -22.67
N LEU A 305 -6.97 -6.04 -21.99
CA LEU A 305 -6.03 -7.01 -22.59
C LEU A 305 -6.69 -7.94 -23.61
N ASN A 306 -7.95 -8.34 -23.36
CA ASN A 306 -8.74 -9.23 -24.20
C ASN A 306 -8.04 -10.57 -24.48
N GLU A 307 -7.29 -11.10 -23.51
CA GLU A 307 -6.61 -12.39 -23.63
C GLU A 307 -7.58 -13.56 -23.37
N PHE A 308 -8.55 -13.77 -24.26
CA PHE A 308 -9.66 -14.72 -24.06
C PHE A 308 -9.26 -16.13 -23.59
N SER A 309 -8.05 -16.60 -23.91
CA SER A 309 -7.53 -17.89 -23.39
C SER A 309 -7.44 -17.94 -21.87
N LYS A 310 -7.28 -16.79 -21.19
CA LYS A 310 -7.21 -16.70 -19.73
C LYS A 310 -8.53 -17.04 -19.04
N TYR A 311 -9.68 -17.02 -19.73
CA TYR A 311 -10.91 -17.63 -19.20
C TYR A 311 -10.73 -19.12 -18.89
N GLY A 312 -9.97 -19.84 -19.72
CA GLY A 312 -9.62 -21.24 -19.45
C GLY A 312 -8.75 -21.41 -18.21
N SER A 313 -7.75 -20.55 -18.05
CA SER A 313 -6.88 -20.53 -16.86
C SER A 313 -7.64 -20.18 -15.58
N ALA A 314 -8.56 -19.22 -15.64
CA ALA A 314 -9.46 -18.89 -14.53
C ALA A 314 -10.36 -20.07 -14.16
N LEU A 315 -10.99 -20.69 -15.16
CA LEU A 315 -11.87 -21.84 -14.98
C LEU A 315 -11.16 -23.01 -14.29
N GLU A 316 -9.89 -23.26 -14.63
CA GLU A 316 -9.10 -24.29 -13.97
C GLU A 316 -8.94 -24.04 -12.46
N GLN A 317 -8.58 -22.81 -12.07
CA GLN A 317 -8.45 -22.46 -10.65
C GLN A 317 -9.79 -22.52 -9.91
N LEU A 318 -10.87 -22.04 -10.54
CA LEU A 318 -12.21 -22.01 -9.95
C LEU A 318 -12.81 -23.40 -9.75
N ARG A 319 -12.55 -24.34 -10.66
CA ARG A 319 -12.99 -25.75 -10.51
C ARG A 319 -12.30 -26.45 -9.35
N ILE A 320 -11.04 -26.12 -9.07
CA ILE A 320 -10.31 -26.66 -7.93
C ILE A 320 -10.89 -26.11 -6.62
N LEU A 321 -11.28 -24.84 -6.60
CA LEU A 321 -11.88 -24.17 -5.43
C LEU A 321 -13.32 -24.58 -5.15
N GLN A 322 -14.06 -25.04 -6.17
CA GLN A 322 -15.44 -25.43 -6.03
C GLN A 322 -15.60 -26.52 -4.95
N GLY A 323 -16.43 -26.26 -3.95
CA GLY A 323 -16.71 -27.17 -2.85
C GLY A 323 -15.67 -27.18 -1.72
N GLN A 324 -14.66 -26.30 -1.75
CA GLN A 324 -13.72 -26.13 -0.63
C GLN A 324 -14.27 -25.20 0.46
N TYR A 325 -15.25 -24.36 0.11
CA TYR A 325 -15.94 -23.40 0.97
C TYR A 325 -17.46 -23.55 0.78
N GLU A 326 -18.24 -22.93 1.66
CA GLU A 326 -19.70 -23.02 1.66
C GLU A 326 -20.33 -21.64 1.84
N LEU A 327 -21.42 -21.38 1.12
CA LEU A 327 -22.21 -20.16 1.33
C LEU A 327 -22.79 -20.17 2.75
N MET A 328 -22.76 -19.02 3.42
CA MET A 328 -23.53 -18.85 4.65
C MET A 328 -25.02 -19.01 4.33
N THR A 329 -25.75 -19.74 5.18
CA THR A 329 -27.19 -20.02 4.97
C THR A 329 -28.01 -18.73 4.87
N ASP A 330 -27.72 -17.75 5.74
CA ASP A 330 -28.29 -16.42 5.65
C ASP A 330 -27.25 -15.47 5.06
N TYR A 331 -27.68 -14.68 4.07
CA TYR A 331 -26.84 -13.69 3.39
C TYR A 331 -26.29 -12.65 4.36
N ASN A 332 -27.11 -12.19 5.31
CA ASN A 332 -26.72 -11.11 6.21
C ASN A 332 -25.64 -11.55 7.21
N SER A 333 -25.64 -12.84 7.54
CA SER A 333 -24.67 -13.47 8.44
C SER A 333 -23.23 -13.42 7.92
N VAL A 334 -23.02 -13.21 6.61
CA VAL A 334 -21.68 -13.02 6.03
C VAL A 334 -21.01 -11.76 6.58
N PHE A 335 -21.79 -10.70 6.81
CA PHE A 335 -21.28 -9.37 7.14
C PHE A 335 -21.38 -9.03 8.63
N ASN A 336 -21.62 -10.05 9.47
CA ASN A 336 -21.80 -9.87 10.92
C ASN A 336 -20.49 -10.20 11.65
N VAL A 337 -20.04 -9.25 12.49
CA VAL A 337 -18.84 -9.36 13.33
C VAL A 337 -18.86 -10.61 14.23
N GLU A 338 -20.05 -11.01 14.72
CA GLU A 338 -20.20 -12.19 15.58
C GLU A 338 -19.88 -13.51 14.84
N ASN A 339 -19.94 -13.49 13.51
CA ASN A 339 -19.74 -14.67 12.67
C ASN A 339 -18.35 -14.75 12.05
N GLU A 340 -17.46 -13.76 12.23
CA GLU A 340 -16.17 -13.71 11.52
C GLU A 340 -15.29 -14.95 11.71
N ALA A 341 -15.29 -15.51 12.91
CA ALA A 341 -14.51 -16.72 13.24
C ALA A 341 -15.15 -18.01 12.70
N SER A 342 -16.47 -18.01 12.45
CA SER A 342 -17.23 -19.17 11.97
C SER A 342 -17.65 -19.07 10.50
N ASN A 343 -17.29 -17.98 9.82
CA ASN A 343 -17.72 -17.68 8.47
C ASN A 343 -17.10 -18.64 7.46
N SER A 344 -17.93 -19.51 6.88
CA SER A 344 -17.52 -20.51 5.89
C SER A 344 -17.40 -19.97 4.46
N GLU A 345 -17.74 -18.70 4.24
CA GLU A 345 -17.80 -18.09 2.91
C GLU A 345 -16.57 -17.23 2.63
N ILE A 346 -15.90 -16.69 3.65
CA ILE A 346 -14.75 -15.79 3.49
C ILE A 346 -13.45 -16.59 3.32
N LEU A 347 -12.79 -16.40 2.18
CA LEU A 347 -11.49 -17.00 1.85
C LEU A 347 -10.32 -16.13 2.36
N PHE A 348 -10.48 -14.81 2.28
CA PHE A 348 -9.50 -13.84 2.74
C PHE A 348 -10.18 -12.53 3.11
N LYS A 349 -9.74 -11.92 4.21
CA LYS A 349 -10.27 -10.67 4.75
C LYS A 349 -9.14 -9.77 5.21
N ILE A 350 -9.46 -8.48 5.34
CA ILE A 350 -8.62 -7.52 6.04
C ILE A 350 -9.21 -7.32 7.41
N THR A 351 -8.42 -7.63 8.44
CA THR A 351 -8.89 -7.56 9.81
C THR A 351 -8.91 -6.13 10.31
N PHE A 352 -9.93 -5.73 11.06
CA PHE A 352 -10.04 -4.45 11.76
C PHE A 352 -10.42 -4.73 13.22
N ASP A 353 -9.56 -4.40 14.19
CA ASP A 353 -9.81 -4.75 15.59
C ASP A 353 -10.59 -3.68 16.38
N GLY A 354 -10.93 -2.55 15.75
CA GLY A 354 -11.68 -1.46 16.37
C GLY A 354 -10.89 -0.58 17.34
N GLY A 355 -9.55 -0.70 17.38
CA GLY A 355 -8.64 0.21 18.07
C GLY A 355 -8.57 1.60 17.44
N GLU A 356 -8.04 2.60 18.15
CA GLU A 356 -7.98 4.01 17.67
C GLU A 356 -7.29 4.15 16.30
N ASP A 357 -6.27 3.35 16.04
CA ASP A 357 -5.48 3.34 14.79
C ASP A 357 -5.88 2.21 13.80
N SER A 358 -6.90 1.42 14.14
CA SER A 358 -7.25 0.16 13.45
C SER A 358 -8.77 -0.06 13.32
N LYS A 359 -9.53 1.03 13.48
CA LYS A 359 -10.97 1.11 13.17
C LYS A 359 -11.20 1.16 11.67
N SER A 360 -12.20 0.41 11.21
CA SER A 360 -12.67 0.56 9.83
C SER A 360 -13.50 1.83 9.70
N ALA A 361 -13.07 2.74 8.82
CA ALA A 361 -13.86 3.92 8.46
C ALA A 361 -14.98 3.57 7.47
N ILE A 362 -15.10 2.31 7.01
CA ILE A 362 -16.11 1.90 6.02
C ILE A 362 -17.50 2.32 6.50
N ASN A 363 -17.84 1.95 7.72
CA ASN A 363 -19.15 2.17 8.33
C ASN A 363 -19.53 3.65 8.50
N ASP A 364 -18.57 4.57 8.47
CA ASP A 364 -18.90 6.00 8.47
C ASP A 364 -19.68 6.41 7.22
N TYR A 365 -19.48 5.74 6.09
CA TYR A 365 -20.04 6.12 4.79
C TYR A 365 -21.29 5.31 4.40
N TRP A 366 -21.39 4.08 4.90
CA TRP A 366 -22.36 3.10 4.45
C TRP A 366 -23.53 2.98 5.42
N GLY A 367 -24.65 3.65 5.12
CA GLY A 367 -25.86 3.53 5.91
C GLY A 367 -26.85 4.67 5.68
N PRO A 368 -28.09 4.55 6.18
CA PRO A 368 -29.02 5.65 6.21
C PRO A 368 -28.69 6.72 7.25
N LEU A 369 -29.39 7.85 7.17
CA LEU A 369 -29.34 8.90 8.18
C LEU A 369 -29.63 8.32 9.57
N GLY A 370 -28.79 8.67 10.53
CA GLY A 370 -28.86 8.16 11.90
C GLY A 370 -28.27 6.75 12.09
N ILE A 371 -27.74 6.10 11.03
CA ILE A 371 -26.84 4.96 11.14
C ILE A 371 -25.43 5.36 10.69
N SER A 372 -25.29 5.89 9.48
CA SER A 372 -24.00 6.40 8.98
C SER A 372 -23.71 7.78 9.58
N SER A 373 -22.46 8.01 9.98
CA SER A 373 -22.00 9.30 10.52
C SER A 373 -21.84 10.38 9.43
N LYS A 374 -21.67 9.98 8.16
CA LYS A 374 -21.39 10.88 7.04
C LYS A 374 -22.56 11.07 6.06
N ASP A 375 -23.54 10.14 6.00
CA ASP A 375 -24.61 10.11 4.98
C ASP A 375 -24.08 10.37 3.57
N ALA A 376 -22.96 9.73 3.23
CA ALA A 376 -22.15 10.10 2.08
C ALA A 376 -22.63 9.50 0.74
N LEU A 377 -23.46 8.46 0.77
CA LEU A 377 -23.79 7.63 -0.39
C LEU A 377 -25.31 7.55 -0.59
N LEU A 378 -25.76 7.69 -1.84
CA LEU A 378 -27.15 7.45 -2.26
C LEU A 378 -27.19 6.24 -3.20
N LEU A 379 -28.33 5.54 -3.26
CA LEU A 379 -28.56 4.63 -4.37
C LEU A 379 -28.70 5.39 -5.69
N VAL A 380 -28.18 4.81 -6.77
CA VAL A 380 -28.54 5.23 -8.13
C VAL A 380 -30.02 4.96 -8.37
N SER A 381 -30.73 5.91 -8.98
CA SER A 381 -32.16 5.75 -9.27
C SER A 381 -32.38 4.51 -10.15
N GLY A 382 -33.26 3.61 -9.71
CA GLY A 382 -33.58 2.38 -10.44
C GLY A 382 -32.66 1.20 -10.13
N PHE A 383 -31.65 1.36 -9.26
CA PHE A 383 -30.87 0.21 -8.76
C PHE A 383 -31.78 -0.83 -8.11
N GLU A 384 -32.75 -0.38 -7.31
CA GLU A 384 -33.75 -1.19 -6.62
C GLU A 384 -34.57 -2.07 -7.57
N ASN A 385 -34.80 -1.61 -8.81
CA ASN A 385 -35.54 -2.37 -9.83
C ASN A 385 -34.75 -3.61 -10.30
N SER A 386 -33.45 -3.70 -9.98
CA SER A 386 -32.64 -4.89 -10.24
C SER A 386 -33.09 -6.08 -9.41
N PHE A 387 -33.66 -5.86 -8.21
CA PHE A 387 -34.13 -6.93 -7.32
C PHE A 387 -35.50 -7.47 -7.75
N ASN A 388 -36.31 -6.65 -8.41
CA ASN A 388 -37.55 -7.09 -9.04
C ASN A 388 -37.96 -6.10 -10.13
N SER A 389 -37.83 -6.54 -11.38
CA SER A 389 -38.11 -5.72 -12.58
C SER A 389 -39.59 -5.36 -12.77
N SER A 390 -40.50 -6.01 -12.02
CA SER A 390 -41.93 -5.68 -12.03
C SER A 390 -42.28 -4.57 -11.04
N LEU A 391 -41.31 -4.12 -10.22
CA LEU A 391 -41.51 -2.98 -9.34
C LEU A 391 -41.53 -1.70 -10.17
N SER A 392 -42.63 -0.97 -10.04
CA SER A 392 -42.66 0.46 -10.32
C SER A 392 -43.08 1.16 -9.03
N PHE A 393 -42.13 1.84 -8.40
CA PHE A 393 -42.41 2.67 -7.25
C PHE A 393 -43.01 4.00 -7.74
N GLU A 394 -44.31 4.20 -7.53
CA GLU A 394 -44.87 5.55 -7.57
C GLU A 394 -44.40 6.29 -6.31
N ASN A 395 -43.87 7.50 -6.47
CA ASN A 395 -43.47 8.34 -5.34
C ASN A 395 -44.70 9.12 -4.84
N PRO A 396 -45.14 8.96 -3.58
CA PRO A 396 -44.51 8.23 -2.47
C PRO A 396 -44.77 6.72 -2.43
N VAL A 397 -43.76 5.95 -2.03
CA VAL A 397 -43.81 4.50 -1.81
C VAL A 397 -44.51 4.18 -0.50
N SER A 398 -45.43 3.22 -0.54
CA SER A 398 -46.11 2.69 0.65
C SER A 398 -45.32 1.55 1.29
N PHE A 399 -45.32 1.49 2.62
CA PHE A 399 -44.61 0.49 3.42
C PHE A 399 -45.55 -0.44 4.20
N PRO A 400 -45.13 -1.68 4.53
CA PRO A 400 -43.83 -2.29 4.23
C PRO A 400 -43.68 -2.74 2.76
N ILE A 401 -42.43 -2.88 2.29
CA ILE A 401 -42.10 -3.38 0.95
C ILE A 401 -41.69 -4.85 1.07
N GLU A 402 -42.37 -5.73 0.35
CA GLU A 402 -42.07 -7.16 0.33
C GLU A 402 -41.41 -7.54 -1.00
N ILE A 403 -40.12 -7.85 -0.95
CA ILE A 403 -39.33 -8.35 -2.09
C ILE A 403 -38.88 -9.77 -1.77
N GLU A 404 -39.08 -10.70 -2.71
CA GLU A 404 -38.76 -12.12 -2.51
C GLU A 404 -37.25 -12.36 -2.35
N ASP A 405 -36.44 -11.62 -3.11
CA ASP A 405 -34.98 -11.65 -2.98
C ASP A 405 -34.56 -11.03 -1.64
N ASN A 406 -34.16 -11.88 -0.69
CA ASN A 406 -33.83 -11.46 0.67
C ASN A 406 -32.59 -10.56 0.73
N ARG A 407 -31.80 -10.45 -0.34
CA ARG A 407 -30.68 -9.50 -0.39
C ARG A 407 -31.15 -8.06 -0.42
N PHE A 408 -32.38 -7.78 -0.89
CA PHE A 408 -32.95 -6.44 -0.94
C PHE A 408 -32.96 -5.78 0.44
N LYS A 409 -33.63 -6.42 1.42
CA LYS A 409 -33.75 -5.90 2.79
C LYS A 409 -32.42 -5.82 3.55
N ASN A 410 -31.44 -6.62 3.14
CA ASN A 410 -30.11 -6.65 3.75
C ASN A 410 -29.14 -5.65 3.10
N SER A 411 -29.40 -5.22 1.86
CA SER A 411 -28.49 -4.35 1.11
C SER A 411 -29.01 -2.92 0.99
N ILE A 412 -30.33 -2.70 1.07
CA ILE A 412 -30.97 -1.40 0.85
C ILE A 412 -31.71 -0.96 2.11
N ALA A 413 -31.33 0.21 2.63
CA ALA A 413 -32.10 0.93 3.64
C ALA A 413 -33.20 1.75 2.97
N THR A 414 -34.45 1.36 3.22
CA THR A 414 -35.66 2.08 2.81
C THR A 414 -36.20 2.96 3.95
N PHE A 415 -35.35 3.30 4.92
CA PHE A 415 -35.68 4.01 6.14
C PHE A 415 -34.50 4.86 6.59
N SER A 416 -34.78 5.79 7.52
CA SER A 416 -33.81 6.58 8.28
C SER A 416 -34.10 6.46 9.78
N ILE A 417 -33.13 6.83 10.62
CA ILE A 417 -33.29 6.90 12.08
C ILE A 417 -33.36 8.36 12.52
N PHE A 418 -34.49 8.73 13.12
CA PHE A 418 -34.69 10.06 13.70
C PHE A 418 -35.20 9.94 15.14
N GLY A 419 -34.49 10.55 16.09
CA GLY A 419 -34.89 10.55 17.50
C GLY A 419 -35.05 9.13 18.07
N ASN A 420 -34.15 8.21 17.72
CA ASN A 420 -34.19 6.79 18.11
C ASN A 420 -35.45 6.05 17.62
N SER A 421 -35.98 6.44 16.45
CA SER A 421 -37.13 5.79 15.81
C SER A 421 -36.86 5.57 14.33
N VAL A 422 -37.28 4.41 13.82
CA VAL A 422 -37.27 4.10 12.39
C VAL A 422 -38.35 4.93 11.69
N VAL A 423 -37.95 5.66 10.65
CA VAL A 423 -38.82 6.46 9.80
C VAL A 423 -38.68 5.97 8.37
N ASN A 424 -39.79 5.61 7.74
CA ASN A 424 -39.78 5.15 6.35
C ASN A 424 -39.39 6.26 5.38
N GLU A 425 -38.52 5.94 4.42
CA GLU A 425 -38.18 6.83 3.30
C GLU A 425 -39.12 6.55 2.13
N GLU A 426 -40.22 7.29 2.04
CA GLU A 426 -41.24 7.12 0.99
C GLU A 426 -40.73 7.50 -0.41
N ASN A 427 -39.59 8.18 -0.53
CA ASN A 427 -38.98 8.49 -1.81
C ASN A 427 -37.75 7.59 -2.04
N PRO A 428 -37.74 6.71 -3.06
CA PRO A 428 -36.58 5.87 -3.37
C PRO A 428 -35.27 6.64 -3.61
N LYS A 429 -35.35 7.92 -4.03
CA LYS A 429 -34.16 8.78 -4.15
C LYS A 429 -33.45 9.02 -2.79
N ASN A 430 -34.13 8.79 -1.68
CA ASN A 430 -33.59 8.89 -0.33
C ASN A 430 -33.10 7.55 0.23
N TRP A 431 -33.20 6.45 -0.52
CA TRP A 431 -32.70 5.17 -0.05
C TRP A 431 -31.17 5.11 -0.06
N ARG A 432 -30.63 4.30 0.84
CA ARG A 432 -29.20 4.25 1.18
C ARG A 432 -28.71 2.80 1.18
N PRO A 433 -27.41 2.54 0.96
CA PRO A 433 -26.88 1.21 1.14
C PRO A 433 -26.92 0.80 2.63
N LEU A 434 -27.11 -0.48 2.92
CA LEU A 434 -27.24 -1.05 4.27
C LEU A 434 -26.35 -2.26 4.54
N LYS A 435 -25.70 -2.82 3.53
CA LYS A 435 -25.02 -4.14 3.58
C LYS A 435 -24.04 -4.33 4.74
N TRP A 436 -23.40 -3.27 5.18
CA TRP A 436 -22.38 -3.29 6.24
C TRP A 436 -22.97 -3.06 7.65
N TYR A 437 -24.28 -2.91 7.77
CA TYR A 437 -24.98 -2.76 9.05
C TYR A 437 -25.67 -4.06 9.47
N ASN A 438 -25.36 -4.51 10.68
CA ASN A 438 -25.93 -5.73 11.28
C ASN A 438 -26.46 -5.54 12.71
N GLY A 439 -26.68 -4.29 13.12
CA GLY A 439 -27.24 -3.97 14.43
C GLY A 439 -28.76 -4.14 14.50
N GLU A 440 -29.29 -4.09 15.73
CA GLU A 440 -30.74 -4.03 15.96
C GLU A 440 -31.25 -2.60 15.80
N LEU A 441 -32.27 -2.40 14.97
CA LEU A 441 -32.96 -1.12 14.85
C LEU A 441 -33.87 -0.85 16.07
N PRO A 442 -34.00 0.40 16.54
CA PRO A 442 -33.43 1.64 16.01
C PRO A 442 -32.08 2.03 16.64
N ASP A 443 -31.41 1.12 17.36
CA ASP A 443 -30.16 1.45 18.04
C ASP A 443 -29.07 1.78 17.01
N ALA A 444 -28.67 3.05 17.04
CA ALA A 444 -27.85 3.72 16.05
C ALA A 444 -26.35 3.67 16.35
N ASN A 445 -25.90 2.91 17.35
CA ASN A 445 -24.50 2.90 17.79
C ASN A 445 -23.61 2.21 16.74
N PHE A 446 -23.34 2.94 15.66
CA PHE A 446 -22.47 2.59 14.55
C PHE A 446 -21.14 3.36 14.68
N GLU A 447 -20.65 3.54 15.91
CA GLU A 447 -19.25 3.93 16.07
C GLU A 447 -18.40 2.82 15.45
N SER A 448 -17.40 3.21 14.65
CA SER A 448 -16.55 2.37 13.81
C SER A 448 -16.37 0.96 14.40
N THR A 449 -17.08 -0.01 13.85
CA THR A 449 -17.05 -1.39 14.34
C THR A 449 -15.81 -2.10 13.82
N SER A 450 -15.39 -3.14 14.55
CA SER A 450 -14.29 -4.03 14.22
C SER A 450 -14.66 -5.03 13.10
N PHE A 451 -15.45 -4.63 12.11
CA PHE A 451 -15.87 -5.58 11.07
C PHE A 451 -14.76 -5.78 10.05
N ASP A 452 -14.33 -7.02 9.90
CA ASP A 452 -13.31 -7.45 8.96
C ASP A 452 -13.82 -7.40 7.52
N TYR A 453 -13.12 -6.69 6.64
CA TYR A 453 -13.57 -6.51 5.26
C TYR A 453 -13.32 -7.79 4.43
N PRO A 454 -14.37 -8.45 3.89
CA PRO A 454 -14.19 -9.64 3.06
C PRO A 454 -13.67 -9.25 1.67
N VAL A 455 -12.39 -9.52 1.42
CA VAL A 455 -11.75 -9.25 0.11
C VAL A 455 -12.11 -10.33 -0.91
N LEU A 456 -12.16 -11.58 -0.44
CA LEU A 456 -12.38 -12.77 -1.26
C LEU A 456 -13.42 -13.67 -0.56
N ARG A 457 -14.56 -13.92 -1.22
CA ARG A 457 -15.61 -14.80 -0.69
C ARG A 457 -16.16 -15.77 -1.73
N TYR A 458 -16.80 -16.83 -1.24
CA TYR A 458 -17.17 -17.99 -2.04
C TYR A 458 -18.31 -17.73 -3.03
N ALA A 459 -19.25 -16.81 -2.78
CA ALA A 459 -20.23 -16.49 -3.83
C ALA A 459 -19.58 -15.87 -5.07
N ASP A 460 -18.52 -15.07 -4.91
CA ASP A 460 -17.75 -14.55 -6.04
C ASP A 460 -17.04 -15.69 -6.80
N VAL A 461 -16.53 -16.70 -6.09
CA VAL A 461 -16.00 -17.94 -6.71
C VAL A 461 -17.06 -18.61 -7.59
N LEU A 462 -18.27 -18.81 -7.06
CA LEU A 462 -19.36 -19.46 -7.78
C LEU A 462 -19.81 -18.66 -9.01
N LEU A 463 -19.92 -17.34 -8.89
CA LEU A 463 -20.34 -16.49 -9.99
C LEU A 463 -19.26 -16.37 -11.08
N LEU A 464 -17.99 -16.27 -10.71
CA LEU A 464 -16.89 -16.32 -11.68
C LEU A 464 -16.74 -17.71 -12.30
N LEU A 465 -17.04 -18.78 -11.57
CA LEU A 465 -17.06 -20.14 -12.12
C LEU A 465 -18.14 -20.28 -13.20
N ALA A 466 -19.35 -19.78 -12.93
CA ALA A 466 -20.43 -19.76 -13.92
C ALA A 466 -20.04 -18.93 -15.15
N GLU A 467 -19.38 -17.78 -14.94
CA GLU A 467 -18.90 -16.92 -16.02
C GLU A 467 -17.82 -17.57 -16.86
N ALA A 468 -16.73 -18.04 -16.25
CA ALA A 468 -15.62 -18.66 -16.96
C ALA A 468 -16.06 -19.92 -17.71
N GLU A 469 -16.96 -20.73 -17.11
CA GLU A 469 -17.55 -21.89 -17.76
C GLU A 469 -18.40 -21.49 -18.97
N ASN A 470 -19.25 -20.46 -18.83
CA ASN A 470 -20.04 -19.92 -19.95
C ASN A 470 -19.14 -19.39 -21.07
N GLU A 471 -18.02 -18.75 -20.71
CA GLU A 471 -17.08 -18.21 -21.68
C GLU A 471 -16.37 -19.31 -22.48
N VAL A 472 -15.90 -20.35 -21.81
CA VAL A 472 -15.09 -21.43 -22.41
C VAL A 472 -15.95 -22.49 -23.10
N ASN A 473 -17.04 -22.92 -22.47
CA ASN A 473 -17.83 -24.10 -22.87
C ASN A 473 -19.30 -23.77 -23.19
N GLY A 474 -19.74 -22.53 -22.97
CA GLY A 474 -21.17 -22.20 -22.89
C GLY A 474 -21.78 -22.62 -21.55
N PRO A 475 -23.08 -22.38 -21.34
CA PRO A 475 -23.70 -22.62 -20.04
C PRO A 475 -23.93 -24.12 -19.81
N THR A 476 -22.92 -24.79 -19.26
CA THR A 476 -22.99 -26.22 -18.91
C THR A 476 -23.68 -26.43 -17.55
N SER A 477 -23.97 -27.68 -17.18
CA SER A 477 -24.53 -28.01 -15.87
C SER A 477 -23.69 -27.48 -14.70
N LEU A 478 -22.37 -27.33 -14.90
CA LEU A 478 -21.47 -26.74 -13.92
C LEU A 478 -21.80 -25.26 -13.70
N ALA A 479 -21.99 -24.49 -14.78
CA ALA A 479 -22.31 -23.08 -14.71
C ALA A 479 -23.68 -22.86 -14.03
N TYR A 480 -24.69 -23.64 -14.43
CA TYR A 480 -26.02 -23.63 -13.82
C TYR A 480 -25.99 -23.95 -12.32
N ALA A 481 -25.28 -25.00 -11.92
CA ALA A 481 -25.18 -25.39 -10.52
C ALA A 481 -24.45 -24.35 -9.66
N ALA A 482 -23.46 -23.64 -10.22
CA ALA A 482 -22.74 -22.62 -9.49
C ALA A 482 -23.60 -21.37 -9.24
N ILE A 483 -24.27 -20.84 -10.27
CA ILE A 483 -25.14 -19.65 -10.10
C ILE A 483 -26.40 -19.97 -9.29
N ASN A 484 -26.99 -21.16 -9.43
CA ASN A 484 -28.19 -21.52 -8.69
C ASN A 484 -27.92 -21.65 -7.18
N GLN A 485 -26.73 -22.07 -6.73
CA GLN A 485 -26.40 -22.04 -5.30
C GLN A 485 -26.55 -20.63 -4.68
N VAL A 486 -26.11 -19.59 -5.41
CA VAL A 486 -26.23 -18.21 -4.97
C VAL A 486 -27.70 -17.76 -4.95
N ARG A 487 -28.44 -18.10 -6.01
CA ARG A 487 -29.87 -17.75 -6.14
C ARG A 487 -30.73 -18.47 -5.10
N GLU A 488 -30.55 -19.77 -4.93
CA GLU A 488 -31.24 -20.57 -3.93
C GLU A 488 -31.04 -20.00 -2.52
N ARG A 489 -29.84 -19.52 -2.18
CA ARG A 489 -29.59 -18.83 -0.91
C ARG A 489 -30.32 -17.50 -0.82
N ALA A 490 -30.31 -16.69 -1.89
CA ALA A 490 -30.97 -15.38 -1.91
C ALA A 490 -32.51 -15.48 -1.77
N PHE A 491 -33.13 -16.45 -2.44
CA PHE A 491 -34.58 -16.65 -2.46
C PHE A 491 -35.09 -17.65 -1.42
N GLY A 492 -34.20 -18.48 -0.85
CA GLY A 492 -34.55 -19.53 0.11
C GLY A 492 -35.28 -20.73 -0.50
N ASN A 493 -35.29 -20.86 -1.84
CA ASN A 493 -35.99 -21.88 -2.60
C ASN A 493 -35.36 -22.06 -4.00
N THR A 494 -35.78 -23.09 -4.74
CA THR A 494 -35.34 -23.38 -6.11
C THR A 494 -36.27 -22.82 -7.19
N GLU A 495 -37.33 -22.08 -6.82
CA GLU A 495 -38.32 -21.55 -7.77
C GLU A 495 -37.72 -20.47 -8.67
N ASN A 496 -36.64 -19.84 -8.20
CA ASN A 496 -35.92 -18.78 -8.89
C ASN A 496 -34.64 -19.29 -9.56
N ASP A 497 -34.45 -20.59 -9.74
CA ASP A 497 -33.32 -21.15 -10.49
C ASP A 497 -33.26 -20.61 -11.93
N VAL A 498 -32.04 -20.52 -12.48
CA VAL A 498 -31.85 -20.07 -13.85
C VAL A 498 -32.54 -21.00 -14.85
N PRO A 499 -33.38 -20.48 -15.77
CA PRO A 499 -34.04 -21.31 -16.78
C PRO A 499 -33.05 -22.07 -17.66
N GLY A 500 -33.34 -23.34 -17.95
CA GLY A 500 -32.51 -24.16 -18.83
C GLY A 500 -32.54 -23.73 -20.31
N ASN A 501 -31.56 -24.20 -21.09
CA ASN A 501 -31.43 -23.98 -22.54
C ASN A 501 -31.19 -22.53 -22.97
N LEU A 502 -30.50 -21.74 -22.14
CA LEU A 502 -30.05 -20.41 -22.55
C LEU A 502 -28.84 -20.50 -23.47
N ASN A 503 -28.73 -19.54 -24.38
CA ASN A 503 -27.47 -19.33 -25.10
C ASN A 503 -26.47 -18.56 -24.22
N LYS A 504 -25.23 -18.44 -24.71
CA LYS A 504 -24.12 -17.80 -23.99
C LYS A 504 -24.45 -16.38 -23.52
N ASP A 505 -25.04 -15.56 -24.40
CA ASP A 505 -25.35 -14.15 -24.10
C ASP A 505 -26.51 -14.02 -23.10
N GLN A 506 -27.54 -14.85 -23.25
CA GLN A 506 -28.67 -14.90 -22.32
C GLN A 506 -28.22 -15.31 -20.92
N PHE A 507 -27.35 -16.32 -20.82
CA PHE A 507 -26.81 -16.76 -19.54
C PHE A 507 -25.87 -15.71 -18.95
N PHE A 508 -25.03 -15.07 -19.77
CA PHE A 508 -24.17 -13.97 -19.35
C PHE A 508 -24.97 -12.81 -18.75
N ASN A 509 -26.12 -12.42 -19.34
CA ASN A 509 -26.95 -11.36 -18.79
C ASN A 509 -27.50 -11.70 -17.40
N ILE A 510 -27.71 -12.98 -17.10
CA ILE A 510 -28.12 -13.42 -15.77
C ILE A 510 -26.93 -13.34 -14.82
N ILE A 511 -25.73 -13.78 -15.21
CA ILE A 511 -24.51 -13.60 -14.41
C ILE A 511 -24.25 -12.12 -14.12
N TYR A 512 -24.38 -11.26 -15.13
CA TYR A 512 -24.20 -9.82 -15.02
C TYR A 512 -25.10 -9.22 -13.95
N LEU A 513 -26.38 -9.61 -13.93
CA LEU A 513 -27.34 -9.18 -12.92
C LEU A 513 -27.04 -9.83 -11.55
N GLU A 514 -26.75 -11.13 -11.52
CA GLU A 514 -26.52 -11.84 -10.26
C GLU A 514 -25.30 -11.30 -9.53
N ARG A 515 -24.21 -11.00 -10.25
CA ARG A 515 -23.04 -10.30 -9.69
C ARG A 515 -23.42 -8.92 -9.17
N LYS A 516 -24.24 -8.16 -9.91
CA LYS A 516 -24.73 -6.85 -9.45
C LYS A 516 -25.51 -6.94 -8.13
N LEU A 517 -26.32 -7.98 -7.93
CA LEU A 517 -27.17 -8.15 -6.74
C LEU A 517 -26.40 -8.77 -5.56
N GLU A 518 -25.64 -9.82 -5.81
CA GLU A 518 -24.92 -10.57 -4.80
C GLU A 518 -23.75 -9.76 -4.26
N LEU A 519 -23.01 -9.09 -5.14
CA LEU A 519 -21.74 -8.43 -4.86
C LEU A 519 -21.86 -6.90 -4.76
N CYS A 520 -23.08 -6.36 -4.69
CA CYS A 520 -23.25 -4.90 -4.52
C CYS A 520 -22.53 -4.43 -3.26
N PHE A 521 -21.88 -3.27 -3.36
CA PHE A 521 -21.28 -2.57 -2.22
C PHE A 521 -19.99 -3.22 -1.68
N GLU A 522 -19.43 -4.19 -2.40
CA GLU A 522 -18.18 -4.90 -2.07
C GLU A 522 -17.02 -4.53 -3.00
N GLY A 523 -17.14 -3.44 -3.78
CA GLY A 523 -16.07 -2.93 -4.62
C GLY A 523 -15.79 -3.76 -5.88
N HIS A 524 -16.79 -4.47 -6.39
CA HIS A 524 -16.65 -5.36 -7.55
C HIS A 524 -17.26 -4.80 -8.83
N ARG A 525 -18.29 -3.94 -8.72
CA ARG A 525 -19.16 -3.59 -9.85
C ARG A 525 -18.40 -2.88 -10.97
N ARG A 526 -17.58 -1.89 -10.63
CA ARG A 526 -16.80 -1.11 -11.60
C ARG A 526 -15.77 -2.00 -12.31
N ASP A 527 -15.03 -2.82 -11.56
CA ASP A 527 -14.04 -3.75 -12.11
C ASP A 527 -14.68 -4.71 -13.13
N ASP A 528 -15.87 -5.24 -12.80
CA ASP A 528 -16.67 -6.07 -13.70
C ASP A 528 -17.10 -5.31 -14.97
N LEU A 529 -17.63 -4.09 -14.81
CA LEU A 529 -18.03 -3.26 -15.95
C LEU A 529 -16.84 -2.90 -16.85
N VAL A 530 -15.66 -2.66 -16.29
CA VAL A 530 -14.44 -2.40 -17.06
C VAL A 530 -14.03 -3.64 -17.85
N ARG A 531 -13.86 -4.80 -17.21
CA ARG A 531 -13.41 -6.01 -17.91
C ARG A 531 -14.41 -6.54 -18.93
N TRP A 532 -15.71 -6.27 -18.75
CA TRP A 532 -16.73 -6.55 -19.76
C TRP A 532 -16.84 -5.49 -20.86
N ASN A 533 -16.07 -4.40 -20.77
CA ASN A 533 -16.16 -3.25 -21.65
C ASN A 533 -17.57 -2.66 -21.73
N LYS A 534 -18.21 -2.51 -20.56
CA LYS A 534 -19.60 -2.02 -20.39
C LYS A 534 -19.71 -0.76 -19.56
N LEU A 535 -18.61 -0.27 -18.97
CA LEU A 535 -18.64 0.91 -18.09
C LEU A 535 -19.23 2.13 -18.79
N GLN A 536 -18.80 2.41 -20.02
CA GLN A 536 -19.31 3.54 -20.80
C GLN A 536 -20.83 3.46 -21.03
N ASP A 537 -21.32 2.33 -21.57
CA ASP A 537 -22.76 2.12 -21.84
C ASP A 537 -23.61 2.33 -20.57
N VAL A 538 -23.09 1.86 -19.45
CA VAL A 538 -23.76 1.97 -18.15
C VAL A 538 -23.80 3.41 -17.65
N ILE A 539 -22.72 4.17 -17.81
CA ILE A 539 -22.67 5.60 -17.45
C ILE A 539 -23.56 6.43 -18.39
N ASP A 540 -23.56 6.15 -19.69
CA ASP A 540 -24.44 6.83 -20.64
C ASP A 540 -25.91 6.60 -20.29
N ASN A 541 -26.28 5.36 -19.94
CA ASN A 541 -27.62 5.05 -19.47
C ASN A 541 -27.94 5.79 -18.16
N PHE A 542 -27.02 5.83 -17.19
CA PHE A 542 -27.16 6.60 -15.96
C PHE A 542 -27.45 8.08 -16.26
N ASN A 543 -26.62 8.71 -17.10
CA ASN A 543 -26.74 10.12 -17.49
C ASN A 543 -28.07 10.44 -18.19
N SER A 544 -28.62 9.48 -18.95
CA SER A 544 -29.90 9.65 -19.65
C SER A 544 -31.14 9.54 -18.74
N THR A 545 -30.99 8.98 -17.54
CA THR A 545 -32.10 8.60 -16.64
C THR A 545 -32.06 9.31 -15.28
N ASN A 546 -31.02 10.08 -14.99
CA ASN A 546 -30.81 10.72 -13.70
C ASN A 546 -30.64 12.24 -13.83
N ASP A 547 -30.95 12.96 -12.75
CA ASP A 547 -30.85 14.43 -12.67
C ASP A 547 -29.41 14.95 -12.55
N PHE A 548 -28.44 14.05 -12.38
CA PHE A 548 -27.01 14.32 -12.26
C PHE A 548 -26.28 13.57 -13.38
N SER A 549 -25.21 14.16 -13.92
CA SER A 549 -24.43 13.55 -14.99
C SER A 549 -22.96 13.35 -14.58
N LYS A 550 -22.42 12.19 -14.92
CA LYS A 550 -21.01 11.82 -14.79
C LYS A 550 -20.28 12.17 -16.09
N ASP A 551 -19.17 12.90 -16.01
CA ASP A 551 -18.41 13.36 -17.20
C ASP A 551 -17.37 12.33 -17.65
N TYR A 552 -17.78 11.07 -17.73
CA TYR A 552 -16.88 9.96 -18.05
C TYR A 552 -16.33 10.06 -19.47
N GLN A 553 -15.00 9.93 -19.59
CA GLN A 553 -14.29 9.74 -20.84
C GLN A 553 -13.79 8.30 -20.98
N PRO A 554 -13.73 7.73 -22.20
CA PRO A 554 -13.38 6.33 -22.39
C PRO A 554 -12.02 5.89 -21.83
N HIS A 555 -11.08 6.81 -21.59
CA HIS A 555 -9.77 6.49 -21.01
C HIS A 555 -9.79 6.41 -19.47
N GLU A 556 -10.84 6.93 -18.83
CA GLU A 556 -10.99 6.99 -17.37
C GLU A 556 -11.50 5.68 -16.77
N TYR A 557 -11.45 4.58 -17.54
CA TYR A 557 -11.60 3.24 -16.98
C TYR A 557 -10.47 2.92 -15.97
N VAL A 558 -9.32 3.59 -16.09
CA VAL A 558 -8.22 3.65 -15.12
C VAL A 558 -7.98 5.09 -14.70
N TRP A 559 -7.36 5.30 -13.54
CA TRP A 559 -6.93 6.59 -13.01
C TRP A 559 -5.63 7.05 -13.67
N PRO A 560 -5.31 8.36 -13.66
CA PRO A 560 -4.00 8.83 -14.08
C PRO A 560 -2.91 8.37 -13.10
N ILE A 561 -1.70 8.17 -13.62
CA ILE A 561 -0.49 8.09 -12.79
C ILE A 561 -0.32 9.43 -12.07
N PRO A 562 -0.01 9.46 -10.75
CA PRO A 562 0.12 10.71 -10.03
C PRO A 562 1.17 11.63 -10.65
N GLN A 563 0.88 12.93 -10.72
CA GLN A 563 1.79 13.90 -11.33
C GLN A 563 3.15 13.94 -10.64
N SER A 564 3.19 13.76 -9.32
CA SER A 564 4.45 13.69 -8.55
C SER A 564 5.37 12.56 -9.02
N GLU A 565 4.82 11.42 -9.44
CA GLU A 565 5.59 10.28 -9.92
C GLU A 565 6.16 10.54 -11.31
N ILE A 566 5.36 11.17 -12.18
CA ILE A 566 5.80 11.63 -13.50
C ILE A 566 6.94 12.65 -13.37
N ASP A 567 6.85 13.55 -12.39
CA ASP A 567 7.85 14.59 -12.16
C ASP A 567 9.15 14.02 -11.55
N LEU A 568 9.06 12.98 -10.71
CA LEU A 568 10.21 12.36 -10.03
C LEU A 568 10.93 11.31 -10.87
N ASN A 569 10.21 10.55 -11.69
CA ASN A 569 10.76 9.49 -12.52
C ASN A 569 10.71 9.90 -14.00
N PRO A 570 11.85 10.27 -14.62
CA PRO A 570 11.88 10.73 -16.01
C PRO A 570 11.48 9.66 -17.04
N ASN A 571 11.39 8.39 -16.62
CA ASN A 571 10.95 7.27 -17.44
C ASN A 571 9.48 6.87 -17.17
N ALA A 572 8.81 7.48 -16.18
CA ALA A 572 7.40 7.23 -15.94
C ALA A 572 6.54 7.89 -17.04
N ILE A 573 5.58 7.12 -17.53
CA ILE A 573 4.70 7.46 -18.65
C ILE A 573 3.27 7.51 -18.13
N GLN A 574 2.57 8.57 -18.50
CA GLN A 574 1.15 8.73 -18.18
C GLN A 574 0.28 7.77 -19.01
N ASN A 575 -0.87 7.38 -18.45
CA ASN A 575 -1.89 6.63 -19.18
C ASN A 575 -2.44 7.43 -20.36
N PRO A 576 -2.77 6.79 -21.50
CA PRO A 576 -3.29 7.50 -22.66
C PRO A 576 -4.56 8.29 -22.33
N GLY A 577 -4.57 9.59 -22.62
CA GLY A 577 -5.72 10.48 -22.40
C GLY A 577 -5.56 11.47 -21.24
N TYR A 578 -4.61 11.22 -20.34
CA TYR A 578 -4.29 12.08 -19.19
C TYR A 578 -3.10 13.01 -19.39
#